data_AF-A0A2D9TGJ5-F1
#
_entry.id   AF-A0A2D9TGJ5-F1
#
_cell.length_a   1.000
_cell.length_b   1.000
_cell.length_c   1.000
_cell.angle_alpha   90.00
_cell.angle_beta   90.00
_cell.angle_gamma   90.00
#
_symmetry.space_group_name_H-M   'P 1'
#
loop_
_entity.id
_entity.type
_entity.pdbx_description
1 polymer ?
#
loop_
_entity_poly.entity_id
_entity_poly.type
_entity_poly.pdbx_seq_one_letter_code
_entity_poly.pdbx_strand_id
1 'polypeptide(L)'
;MEQVVERSREMLSTTGDDELDPALADLAAFLRDSGVRYDLLRDLPRTSHAELRSEPDSNRGKGLVAGGVVVQVDADAVSGHTAVVFWRNNRTCTFAVTPGSSNINRHQRVQFAGVAAQPYRWRNLAGRRVPCTVAVGYFQGN
;
A
#
# COMPACT_ATOMS: atom_id res chain seq x y z
N MET A 1 -3.22 17.99 -3.73
CA MET A 1 -3.13 17.07 -2.58
C MET A 1 -4.52 16.58 -2.18
N GLU A 2 -5.47 17.47 -1.86
CA GLU A 2 -6.87 17.07 -1.57
C GLU A 2 -7.52 16.23 -2.67
N GLN A 3 -7.31 16.60 -3.94
CA GLN A 3 -7.79 15.80 -5.08
C GLN A 3 -7.27 14.35 -5.11
N VAL A 4 -6.05 14.07 -4.62
CA VAL A 4 -5.52 12.70 -4.56
C VAL A 4 -6.23 11.91 -3.47
N VAL A 5 -6.48 12.54 -2.32
CA VAL A 5 -7.19 11.92 -1.19
C VAL A 5 -8.64 11.62 -1.54
N GLU A 6 -9.34 12.58 -2.15
CA GLU A 6 -10.74 12.44 -2.57
C GLU A 6 -10.89 11.38 -3.67
N ARG A 7 -10.09 11.47 -4.75
CA ARG A 7 -10.12 10.48 -5.85
C ARG A 7 -9.80 9.07 -5.36
N SER A 8 -8.84 8.92 -4.43
CA SER A 8 -8.52 7.62 -3.84
C SER A 8 -9.70 7.05 -3.05
N ARG A 9 -10.47 7.90 -2.35
CA ARG A 9 -11.66 7.45 -1.61
C ARG A 9 -12.77 6.99 -2.53
N GLU A 10 -12.97 7.67 -3.66
CA GLU A 10 -14.00 7.34 -4.65
C GLU A 10 -13.71 6.05 -5.41
N MET A 11 -12.44 5.78 -5.72
CA MET A 11 -12.05 4.63 -6.54
C MET A 11 -12.14 3.31 -5.78
N LEU A 12 -11.90 3.32 -4.47
CA LEU A 12 -11.72 2.11 -3.68
C LEU A 12 -13.02 1.62 -3.04
N SER A 13 -13.35 0.32 -3.19
CA SER A 13 -14.49 -0.35 -2.57
C SER A 13 -14.29 -0.58 -1.05
N THR A 14 -15.35 -0.82 -0.28
CA THR A 14 -15.28 -1.24 1.15
C THR A 14 -15.21 -2.76 1.32
N THR A 15 -15.42 -3.51 0.25
CA THR A 15 -15.61 -4.95 0.24
C THR A 15 -14.69 -5.56 -0.80
N GLY A 16 -13.64 -6.24 -0.34
CA GLY A 16 -12.74 -7.04 -1.17
C GLY A 16 -12.59 -8.42 -0.55
N ASP A 17 -13.37 -9.37 -1.05
CA ASP A 17 -13.10 -10.79 -0.87
C ASP A 17 -12.04 -11.22 -1.88
N ASP A 18 -10.92 -11.70 -1.35
CA ASP A 18 -9.90 -12.57 -1.97
C ASP A 18 -9.16 -12.13 -3.24
N GLU A 19 -9.64 -11.16 -4.01
CA GLU A 19 -9.01 -10.65 -5.23
C GLU A 19 -8.53 -9.20 -5.04
N LEU A 20 -7.33 -8.91 -5.56
CA LEU A 20 -6.72 -7.59 -5.46
C LEU A 20 -7.61 -6.64 -6.27
N ASP A 21 -8.36 -5.78 -5.56
CA ASP A 21 -9.37 -4.90 -6.14
C ASP A 21 -8.81 -4.16 -7.38
N PRO A 22 -9.45 -4.26 -8.56
CA PRO A 22 -9.06 -3.51 -9.75
C PRO A 22 -8.85 -2.01 -9.49
N ALA A 23 -9.57 -1.45 -8.52
CA ALA A 23 -9.39 -0.07 -8.08
C ALA A 23 -7.99 0.23 -7.52
N LEU A 24 -7.29 -0.75 -6.96
CA LEU A 24 -5.90 -0.60 -6.51
C LEU A 24 -4.96 -0.41 -7.70
N ALA A 25 -5.20 -1.12 -8.80
CA ALA A 25 -4.44 -0.94 -10.03
C ALA A 25 -4.74 0.42 -10.69
N ASP A 26 -6.01 0.84 -10.69
CA ASP A 26 -6.39 2.16 -11.20
C ASP A 26 -5.79 3.29 -10.35
N LEU A 27 -5.78 3.14 -9.01
CA LEU A 27 -5.11 4.08 -8.12
C LEU A 27 -3.59 4.11 -8.36
N ALA A 28 -2.98 2.95 -8.59
CA ALA A 28 -1.56 2.86 -8.93
C ALA A 28 -1.23 3.58 -10.24
N ALA A 29 -2.05 3.38 -11.27
CA ALA A 29 -1.94 4.07 -12.55
C ALA A 29 -2.15 5.58 -12.39
N PHE A 30 -3.17 6.00 -11.65
CA PHE A 30 -3.44 7.41 -11.36
C PHE A 30 -2.26 8.10 -10.67
N LEU A 31 -1.67 7.49 -9.63
CA LEU A 31 -0.52 8.07 -8.92
C LEU A 31 0.70 8.20 -9.83
N ARG A 32 0.95 7.19 -10.67
CA ARG A 32 2.01 7.21 -11.69
C ARG A 32 1.81 8.34 -12.69
N ASP A 33 0.62 8.44 -13.28
CA ASP A 33 0.32 9.38 -14.37
C ASP A 33 0.21 10.82 -13.86
N SER A 34 -0.13 11.01 -12.58
CA SER A 34 -0.21 12.33 -11.92
C SER A 34 1.16 12.89 -11.52
N GLY A 35 2.26 12.16 -11.73
CA GLY A 35 3.60 12.60 -11.35
C GLY A 35 3.81 12.74 -9.84
N VAL A 36 2.97 12.09 -9.03
CA VAL A 36 3.08 12.09 -7.56
C VAL A 36 4.36 11.33 -7.18
N ARG A 37 5.17 11.91 -6.29
CA ARG A 37 6.46 11.34 -5.86
C ARG A 37 6.43 10.95 -4.38
N TYR A 38 7.44 10.19 -3.96
CA TYR A 38 7.61 9.74 -2.59
C TYR A 38 7.43 10.87 -1.56
N ASP A 39 8.11 12.01 -1.73
CA ASP A 39 8.03 13.13 -0.77
C ASP A 39 6.61 13.69 -0.64
N LEU A 40 5.88 13.78 -1.76
CA LEU A 40 4.49 14.24 -1.76
C LEU A 40 3.56 13.27 -1.02
N LEU A 41 3.78 11.95 -1.17
CA LEU A 41 3.03 10.93 -0.43
C LEU A 41 3.40 10.91 1.06
N ARG A 42 4.67 11.20 1.38
CA ARG A 42 5.16 11.28 2.76
C ARG A 42 4.47 12.39 3.52
N ASP A 43 4.24 13.52 2.85
CA ASP A 43 3.70 14.75 3.44
C ASP A 43 2.16 14.80 3.46
N LEU A 44 1.47 13.73 3.00
CA LEU A 44 0.02 13.60 3.13
C LEU A 44 -0.43 13.54 4.60
N PRO A 45 -1.67 13.96 4.92
CA PRO A 45 -2.27 13.74 6.23
C PRO A 45 -2.15 12.28 6.64
N ARG A 46 -1.62 12.03 7.83
CA ARG A 46 -1.08 10.73 8.21
C ARG A 46 -2.15 9.81 8.81
N THR A 47 -1.99 8.51 8.56
CA THR A 47 -2.66 7.44 9.31
C THR A 47 -1.65 6.37 9.71
N SER A 48 -2.06 5.50 10.63
CA SER A 48 -1.32 4.32 11.06
C SER A 48 -2.06 3.03 10.70
N HIS A 49 -1.33 1.92 10.69
CA HIS A 49 -1.94 0.59 10.54
C HIS A 49 -2.98 0.28 11.63
N ALA A 50 -2.83 0.85 12.84
CA ALA A 50 -3.82 0.65 13.89
C ALA A 50 -5.13 1.37 13.56
N GLU A 51 -5.03 2.64 13.18
CA GLU A 51 -6.18 3.50 12.85
C GLU A 51 -6.90 3.03 11.58
N LEU A 52 -6.17 2.63 10.54
CA LEU A 52 -6.81 2.11 9.33
C LEU A 52 -7.55 0.78 9.60
N ARG A 53 -7.11 -0.01 10.59
CA ARG A 53 -7.84 -1.23 10.98
C ARG A 53 -9.06 -0.95 11.84
N SER A 54 -9.03 0.05 12.70
CA SER A 54 -10.16 0.39 13.57
C SER A 54 -11.21 1.22 12.83
N GLU A 55 -10.78 2.13 11.97
CA GLU A 55 -11.62 3.10 11.27
C GLU A 55 -11.19 3.19 9.79
N PRO A 56 -11.47 2.16 8.98
CA PRO A 56 -10.98 2.06 7.60
C PRO A 56 -11.44 3.22 6.72
N ASP A 57 -12.70 3.64 6.82
CA ASP A 57 -13.27 4.65 5.92
C ASP A 57 -12.73 6.06 6.21
N SER A 58 -12.63 6.43 7.48
CA SER A 58 -12.06 7.72 7.90
C SER A 58 -10.56 7.84 7.60
N ASN A 59 -9.86 6.71 7.45
CA ASN A 59 -8.42 6.68 7.24
C ASN A 59 -8.00 6.33 5.81
N ARG A 60 -8.95 5.98 4.94
CA ARG A 60 -8.73 5.82 3.51
C ARG A 60 -8.33 7.14 2.85
N GLY A 61 -7.42 7.06 1.88
CA GLY A 61 -6.88 8.22 1.18
C GLY A 61 -5.79 8.96 1.95
N LYS A 62 -5.58 8.65 3.24
CA LYS A 62 -4.51 9.26 4.05
C LYS A 62 -3.15 8.65 3.72
N GLY A 63 -2.10 9.40 3.99
CA GLY A 63 -0.71 8.96 3.85
C GLY A 63 -0.34 7.89 4.88
N LEU A 64 0.25 6.79 4.39
CA LEU A 64 0.85 5.73 5.18
C LEU A 64 2.35 5.66 4.84
N VAL A 65 3.19 5.81 5.86
CA VAL A 65 4.67 5.69 5.75
C VAL A 65 5.15 4.65 6.74
N ALA A 66 6.20 3.98 6.30
CA ALA A 66 6.47 2.61 6.57
C ALA A 66 7.98 2.39 6.57
N GLY A 67 8.52 1.71 7.57
CA GLY A 67 9.92 1.28 7.55
C GLY A 67 10.01 -0.17 7.98
N GLY A 68 10.59 -1.03 7.16
CA GLY A 68 10.64 -2.45 7.48
C GLY A 68 11.50 -3.29 6.55
N VAL A 69 11.40 -4.61 6.73
CA VAL A 69 12.08 -5.60 5.90
C VAL A 69 11.06 -6.23 4.97
N VAL A 70 11.38 -6.28 3.68
CA VAL A 70 10.56 -6.97 2.68
C VAL A 70 10.65 -8.47 2.95
N VAL A 71 9.51 -9.13 3.19
CA VAL A 71 9.48 -10.57 3.49
C VAL A 71 9.01 -11.40 2.30
N GLN A 72 8.31 -10.77 1.36
CA GLN A 72 7.80 -11.34 0.13
C GLN A 72 7.62 -10.25 -0.92
N VAL A 73 7.85 -10.62 -2.18
CA VAL A 73 7.58 -9.79 -3.36
C VAL A 73 6.83 -10.68 -4.33
N ASP A 74 5.65 -10.27 -4.74
CA ASP A 74 4.85 -10.93 -5.77
C ASP A 74 4.72 -9.99 -6.96
N ALA A 75 4.94 -10.50 -8.18
CA ALA A 75 4.67 -9.72 -9.39
C ALA A 75 3.17 -9.80 -9.70
N ASP A 76 2.52 -8.65 -9.85
CA ASP A 76 1.11 -8.55 -10.21
C ASP A 76 1.01 -7.91 -11.60
N ALA A 77 0.39 -8.60 -12.55
CA ALA A 77 0.39 -8.14 -13.94
C ALA A 77 -0.38 -6.83 -14.17
N VAL A 78 -1.28 -6.45 -13.25
CA VAL A 78 -2.19 -5.30 -13.40
C VAL A 78 -1.62 -4.06 -12.71
N SER A 79 -1.04 -4.21 -11.52
CA SER A 79 -0.47 -3.13 -10.71
C SER A 79 1.06 -3.04 -10.75
N GLY A 80 1.77 -4.03 -11.34
CA GLY A 80 3.23 -4.10 -11.46
C GLY A 80 3.87 -5.03 -10.43
N HIS A 81 4.30 -4.50 -9.28
CA HIS A 81 4.87 -5.30 -8.19
C HIS A 81 4.01 -5.13 -6.93
N THR A 82 3.83 -6.19 -6.16
CA THR A 82 3.28 -6.11 -4.80
C THR A 82 4.36 -6.60 -3.85
N ALA A 83 4.52 -5.93 -2.71
CA ALA A 83 5.48 -6.37 -1.72
C ALA A 83 4.90 -6.30 -0.32
N VAL A 84 5.24 -7.30 0.48
CA VAL A 84 4.85 -7.33 1.87
C VAL A 84 6.03 -6.98 2.72
N VAL A 85 5.82 -5.94 3.52
CA VAL A 85 6.83 -5.43 4.44
C VAL A 85 6.39 -5.75 5.85
N PHE A 86 7.32 -6.35 6.59
CA PHE A 86 7.17 -6.56 8.01
C PHE A 86 7.69 -5.34 8.76
N TRP A 87 6.86 -4.77 9.64
CA TRP A 87 7.29 -3.71 10.56
C TRP A 87 7.62 -4.26 11.94
N ARG A 88 8.38 -3.48 12.72
CA ARG A 88 8.60 -3.75 14.15
C ARG A 88 7.25 -3.99 14.86
N ASN A 89 7.24 -4.95 15.79
CA ASN A 89 6.08 -5.40 16.60
C ASN A 89 5.14 -6.43 15.93
N ASN A 90 5.64 -7.29 15.04
CA ASN A 90 4.87 -8.36 14.41
C ASN A 90 3.62 -7.91 13.63
N ARG A 91 3.58 -6.65 13.20
CA ARG A 91 2.52 -6.14 12.34
C ARG A 91 2.97 -6.25 10.88
N THR A 92 2.20 -6.99 10.09
CA THR A 92 2.38 -7.13 8.65
C THR A 92 1.52 -6.11 7.92
N CYS A 93 2.12 -5.36 7.00
CA CYS A 93 1.40 -4.47 6.11
C CYS A 93 1.74 -4.87 4.67
N THR A 94 0.73 -4.99 3.82
CA THR A 94 0.88 -5.39 2.42
C THR A 94 0.86 -4.11 1.59
N PHE A 95 1.88 -3.88 0.79
CA PHE A 95 1.95 -2.70 -0.05
C PHE A 95 1.73 -3.13 -1.50
N ALA A 96 0.69 -2.56 -2.11
CA ALA A 96 0.57 -2.60 -3.56
C ALA A 96 1.51 -1.52 -4.09
N VAL A 97 2.47 -1.91 -4.92
CA VAL A 97 3.53 -1.01 -5.35
C VAL A 97 3.17 -0.52 -6.73
N THR A 98 3.29 0.79 -6.96
CA THR A 98 3.07 1.33 -8.29
C THR A 98 4.22 0.96 -9.24
N PRO A 99 3.95 0.79 -10.55
CA PRO A 99 5.03 0.64 -11.53
C PRO A 99 5.90 1.91 -11.51
N GLY A 100 7.22 1.75 -11.30
CA GLY A 100 8.18 2.85 -11.18
C GLY A 100 8.83 2.99 -9.80
N SER A 101 8.48 2.16 -8.82
CA SER A 101 9.28 2.00 -7.60
C SER A 101 10.67 1.44 -7.89
N SER A 102 11.66 1.77 -7.05
CA SER A 102 12.96 1.09 -7.07
C SER A 102 12.81 -0.44 -6.99
N ASN A 103 13.68 -1.19 -7.66
CA ASN A 103 13.73 -2.65 -7.52
C ASN A 103 13.84 -3.02 -6.03
N ILE A 104 12.82 -3.71 -5.53
CA ILE A 104 12.76 -4.20 -4.16
C ILE A 104 13.06 -5.70 -4.15
N ASN A 105 13.92 -6.11 -3.24
CA ASN A 105 14.27 -7.51 -3.07
C ASN A 105 13.77 -8.02 -1.73
N ARG A 106 13.50 -9.32 -1.67
CA ARG A 106 13.26 -10.00 -0.39
C ARG A 106 14.47 -9.79 0.54
N HIS A 107 14.20 -9.60 1.83
CA HIS A 107 15.16 -9.27 2.88
C HIS A 107 15.81 -7.89 2.79
N GLN A 108 15.45 -7.08 1.80
CA GLN A 108 15.87 -5.68 1.74
C GLN A 108 15.14 -4.86 2.80
N ARG A 109 15.87 -3.93 3.43
CA ARG A 109 15.26 -2.90 4.27
C ARG A 109 14.81 -1.74 3.39
N VAL A 110 13.56 -1.34 3.51
CA VAL A 110 12.95 -0.31 2.67
C VAL A 110 12.17 0.69 3.51
N GLN A 111 12.09 1.92 3.01
CA GLN A 111 11.05 2.86 3.43
C GLN A 111 9.95 2.90 2.36
N PHE A 112 8.70 3.00 2.79
CA PHE A 112 7.56 3.15 1.89
C PHE A 112 6.74 4.37 2.26
N ALA A 113 6.23 5.07 1.25
CA ALA A 113 5.24 6.12 1.38
C ALA A 113 4.13 5.86 0.35
N GLY A 114 2.88 5.86 0.81
CA GLY A 114 1.73 5.58 -0.05
C GLY A 114 0.42 6.09 0.50
N VAL A 115 -0.63 5.93 -0.30
CA VAL A 115 -2.01 6.23 0.07
C VAL A 115 -2.66 4.98 0.64
N ALA A 116 -3.20 5.07 1.85
CA ALA A 116 -3.96 4.00 2.48
C ALA A 116 -5.23 3.71 1.69
N ALA A 117 -5.40 2.45 1.29
CA ALA A 117 -6.49 2.05 0.40
C ALA A 117 -7.60 1.32 1.17
N GLN A 118 -7.34 0.11 1.64
CA GLN A 118 -8.33 -0.67 2.40
C GLN A 118 -7.65 -1.73 3.27
N PRO A 119 -8.31 -2.22 4.33
CA PRO A 119 -7.94 -3.49 4.93
C PRO A 119 -8.20 -4.62 3.93
N TYR A 120 -7.30 -5.59 3.88
CA TYR A 120 -7.33 -6.73 2.98
C TYR A 120 -6.92 -8.00 3.72
N ARG A 121 -7.18 -9.17 3.12
CA ARG A 121 -6.68 -10.45 3.62
C ARG A 121 -5.76 -11.05 2.58
N TRP A 122 -4.47 -11.03 2.84
CA TRP A 122 -3.51 -11.67 1.96
C TRP A 122 -3.20 -13.09 2.43
N ARG A 123 -2.72 -13.93 1.51
CA ARG A 123 -2.22 -15.28 1.81
C ARG A 123 -0.71 -15.22 2.07
N ASN A 124 -0.28 -15.57 3.28
CA ASN A 124 1.15 -15.63 3.62
C ASN A 124 1.85 -16.87 3.03
N LEU A 125 3.19 -16.93 3.17
CA LEU A 125 4.02 -18.05 2.73
C LEU A 125 3.60 -19.43 3.29
N ALA A 126 2.87 -19.46 4.41
CA ALA A 126 2.33 -20.69 5.01
C ALA A 126 0.92 -21.02 4.49
N GLY A 127 0.43 -20.33 3.46
CA GLY A 127 -0.90 -20.51 2.89
C GLY A 127 -2.05 -19.94 3.73
N ARG A 128 -1.77 -19.29 4.87
CA ARG A 128 -2.80 -18.75 5.78
C ARG A 128 -3.19 -17.33 5.36
N ARG A 129 -4.49 -17.04 5.43
CA ARG A 129 -5.03 -15.69 5.26
C ARG A 129 -4.77 -14.87 6.51
N VAL A 130 -4.08 -13.73 6.39
CA VAL A 130 -3.83 -12.82 7.50
C VAL A 130 -4.31 -11.41 7.17
N PRO A 131 -4.90 -10.68 8.14
CA PRO A 131 -5.26 -9.28 7.94
C PRO A 131 -4.03 -8.46 7.57
N CYS A 132 -4.17 -7.62 6.56
CA CYS A 132 -3.16 -6.65 6.16
C CYS A 132 -3.83 -5.33 5.81
N THR A 133 -3.09 -4.24 5.98
CA THR A 133 -3.44 -2.94 5.40
C THR A 133 -2.83 -2.88 4.01
N VAL A 134 -3.59 -2.38 3.03
CA VAL A 134 -3.10 -2.05 1.68
C VAL A 134 -2.84 -0.56 1.58
N ALA A 135 -1.66 -0.21 1.05
CA ALA A 135 -1.38 1.14 0.59
C ALA A 135 -0.70 1.09 -0.77
N VAL A 136 -0.95 2.13 -1.58
CA VAL A 136 -0.41 2.28 -2.93
C VAL A 136 0.60 3.42 -2.96
N GLY A 137 1.83 3.16 -3.40
CA GLY A 137 2.87 4.18 -3.41
C GLY A 137 4.26 3.67 -3.74
N TYR A 138 5.27 4.40 -3.28
CA TYR A 138 6.66 4.22 -3.67
C TYR A 138 7.49 3.67 -2.52
N PHE A 139 8.40 2.76 -2.86
CA PHE A 139 9.56 2.46 -2.03
C PHE A 139 10.69 3.45 -2.30
N GLN A 140 11.38 3.80 -1.22
CA GLN A 140 12.70 4.37 -1.27
C GLN A 140 13.69 3.31 -0.78
N GLY A 141 14.58 2.90 -1.66
CA GLY A 141 15.75 2.11 -1.30
C GLY A 141 16.69 2.97 -0.45
N ASN A 142 17.23 2.37 0.61
CA ASN A 142 18.42 2.89 1.28
C ASN A 142 19.67 2.52 0.49
#